data_AF-A0A7G9Z364-F1
#
_entry.id   AF-A0A7G9Z364-F1
#
_cell.length_a   1.000
_cell.length_b   1.000
_cell.length_c   1.000
_cell.angle_alpha   90.00
_cell.angle_beta   90.00
_cell.angle_gamma   90.00
#
_symmetry.space_group_name_H-M   'P 1'
#
loop_
_entity.id
_entity.type
_entity.pdbx_description
1 polymer ?
#
loop_
_entity_poly.entity_id
_entity_poly.type
_entity_poly.pdbx_seq_one_letter_code
_entity_poly.pdbx_strand_id
1 'polypeptide(L)'
;MGLEKIKDVWSISNIISLQKDYDSCSEGLIENAIKKGYCKKREDFNFRKCYSAKFMTWAAKGTEREKRSRALLSQRKKRLTTKDFINILRDHGENSQWTPNRGPGATLCLHAANKLFRRTQTVCSLVTKIGEGGQFFYTTGASNPCISPFFSVFSPDTTVPKEYKEGNADYNQISYWWESERFHRKALLNFNSAQVEIQPLIINYEEEIISSIENSLSTLNQKQINKYFIRARAIVENWGSKLDRLPSVNLGWGFSHYWRGYNKRNGII
;
A
#
# COMPACT_ATOMS: atom_id res chain seq x y z
N MET A 1 -6.61 -3.49 -25.21
CA MET A 1 -6.68 -2.63 -24.00
C MET A 1 -8.05 -1.96 -23.96
N GLY A 2 -8.62 -1.74 -22.79
CA GLY A 2 -9.82 -0.91 -22.60
C GLY A 2 -9.46 0.33 -21.78
N LEU A 3 -10.15 1.44 -22.01
CA LEU A 3 -9.94 2.70 -21.31
C LEU A 3 -11.27 3.28 -20.84
N GLU A 4 -11.26 3.87 -19.65
CA GLU A 4 -12.38 4.59 -19.06
C GLU A 4 -11.84 5.85 -18.37
N LYS A 5 -12.45 6.99 -18.64
CA LYS A 5 -12.19 8.28 -18.01
C LYS A 5 -13.04 8.39 -16.75
N ILE A 6 -12.35 8.32 -15.61
CA ILE A 6 -12.99 8.45 -14.31
C ILE A 6 -13.50 9.88 -14.10
N LYS A 7 -14.79 10.01 -13.78
CA LYS A 7 -15.47 11.31 -13.56
C LYS A 7 -15.49 11.76 -12.10
N ASP A 8 -15.40 10.82 -11.16
CA ASP A 8 -15.45 11.09 -9.73
C ASP A 8 -14.40 10.24 -9.00
N VAL A 9 -14.81 9.16 -8.32
CA VAL A 9 -13.90 8.26 -7.60
C VAL A 9 -13.85 6.89 -8.25
N TRP A 10 -12.67 6.28 -8.27
CA TRP A 10 -12.49 4.91 -8.73
C TRP A 10 -11.45 4.17 -7.89
N SER A 11 -11.57 2.85 -7.88
CA SER A 11 -10.59 1.96 -7.29
C SER A 11 -10.45 0.69 -8.10
N ILE A 12 -9.21 0.21 -8.18
CA ILE A 12 -8.84 -1.03 -8.83
C ILE A 12 -8.24 -1.98 -7.80
N SER A 13 -8.28 -3.28 -8.10
CA SER A 13 -7.61 -4.32 -7.32
C SER A 13 -7.05 -5.36 -8.28
N ASN A 14 -6.55 -6.49 -7.79
CA ASN A 14 -6.02 -7.58 -8.63
C ASN A 14 -7.13 -8.39 -9.33
N ILE A 15 -8.07 -7.68 -9.94
CA ILE A 15 -9.16 -8.14 -10.79
C ILE A 15 -9.39 -7.10 -11.89
N ILE A 16 -9.97 -7.51 -13.01
CA ILE A 16 -10.34 -6.56 -14.05
C ILE A 16 -11.48 -5.68 -13.53
N SER A 17 -11.22 -4.37 -13.37
CA SER A 17 -12.19 -3.39 -12.85
C SER A 17 -13.19 -2.94 -13.89
N LEU A 18 -12.76 -2.81 -15.15
CA LEU A 18 -13.63 -2.42 -16.27
C LEU A 18 -14.72 -3.46 -16.49
N GLN A 19 -15.94 -2.99 -16.75
CA GLN A 19 -17.09 -3.85 -17.03
C GLN A 19 -17.66 -3.56 -18.42
N LYS A 20 -18.83 -2.92 -18.49
CA LYS A 20 -19.48 -2.54 -19.76
C LYS A 20 -19.31 -1.05 -20.07
N ASP A 21 -19.03 -0.29 -19.04
CA ASP A 21 -18.87 1.15 -18.91
C ASP A 21 -17.43 1.58 -19.24
N TYR A 22 -17.01 1.40 -20.50
CA TYR A 22 -15.71 1.87 -20.97
C TYR A 22 -15.89 2.85 -22.12
N ASP A 23 -14.95 3.79 -22.28
CA ASP A 23 -15.00 4.81 -23.33
C ASP A 23 -14.42 4.30 -24.65
N SER A 24 -13.39 3.47 -24.58
CA SER A 24 -12.74 2.92 -25.77
C SER A 24 -12.08 1.57 -25.50
N CYS A 25 -11.83 0.83 -26.57
CA CYS A 25 -11.07 -0.41 -26.54
C CYS A 25 -10.26 -0.58 -27.83
N SER A 26 -9.17 -1.34 -27.77
CA SER A 26 -8.37 -1.69 -28.94
C SER A 26 -9.22 -2.36 -30.02
N GLU A 27 -8.88 -2.09 -31.27
CA GLU A 27 -9.51 -2.72 -32.43
C GLU A 27 -9.41 -4.26 -32.36
N GLY A 28 -10.48 -4.95 -32.78
CA GLY A 28 -10.55 -6.41 -32.77
C GLY A 28 -10.72 -7.06 -31.38
N LEU A 29 -10.73 -6.28 -30.29
CA LEU A 29 -10.75 -6.82 -28.92
C LEU A 29 -12.04 -7.57 -28.60
N ILE A 30 -13.18 -7.08 -29.07
CA ILE A 30 -14.49 -7.70 -28.79
C ILE A 30 -14.72 -8.86 -29.76
N GLU A 31 -14.31 -8.70 -31.02
CA GLU A 31 -14.35 -9.73 -32.06
C GLU A 31 -13.54 -10.95 -31.62
N ASN A 32 -12.35 -10.73 -31.04
CA ASN A 32 -11.55 -11.80 -30.45
C ASN A 32 -12.25 -12.48 -29.25
N ALA A 33 -12.93 -11.72 -28.38
CA ALA A 33 -13.70 -12.30 -27.27
C ALA A 33 -14.84 -13.20 -27.77
N ILE A 34 -15.55 -12.76 -28.81
CA ILE A 34 -16.61 -13.54 -29.47
C ILE A 34 -16.03 -14.79 -30.13
N LYS A 35 -14.94 -14.65 -30.90
CA LYS A 35 -14.26 -15.77 -31.58
C LYS A 35 -13.78 -16.85 -30.58
N LYS A 36 -13.36 -16.44 -29.38
CA LYS A 36 -12.96 -17.36 -28.30
C LYS A 36 -14.14 -17.90 -27.48
N GLY A 37 -15.37 -17.50 -27.78
CA GLY A 37 -16.57 -17.91 -27.06
C GLY A 37 -16.71 -17.30 -25.66
N TYR A 38 -15.99 -16.21 -25.36
CA TYR A 38 -16.04 -15.55 -24.05
C TYR A 38 -17.32 -14.71 -23.89
N CYS A 39 -17.91 -14.26 -24.99
CA CYS A 39 -19.27 -13.70 -25.08
C CYS A 39 -19.92 -14.09 -26.41
N LYS A 40 -21.25 -14.03 -26.51
CA LYS A 40 -21.98 -14.46 -27.72
C LYS A 40 -22.04 -13.39 -28.81
N LYS A 41 -22.15 -12.13 -28.40
CA LYS A 41 -22.27 -10.95 -29.28
C LYS A 41 -21.68 -9.72 -28.59
N ARG A 42 -21.57 -8.63 -29.34
CA ARG A 42 -20.88 -7.40 -28.91
C ARG A 42 -21.55 -6.75 -27.68
N GLU A 43 -22.88 -6.81 -27.59
CA GLU A 43 -23.67 -6.22 -26.50
C GLU A 43 -23.52 -6.99 -25.17
N ASP A 44 -23.13 -8.26 -25.26
CA ASP A 44 -22.87 -9.12 -24.11
C ASP A 44 -21.45 -8.91 -23.55
N PHE A 45 -20.59 -8.22 -24.28
CA PHE A 45 -19.21 -7.99 -23.89
C PHE A 45 -19.13 -7.28 -22.54
N ASN A 46 -18.25 -7.78 -21.68
CA ASN A 46 -17.94 -7.21 -20.38
C ASN A 46 -16.49 -7.60 -20.06
N PHE A 47 -15.62 -6.61 -19.87
CA PHE A 47 -14.18 -6.82 -19.68
C PHE A 47 -13.90 -7.82 -18.55
N ARG A 48 -14.51 -7.58 -17.38
CA ARG A 48 -14.40 -8.48 -16.22
C ARG A 48 -14.83 -9.91 -16.56
N LYS A 49 -16.00 -10.11 -17.18
CA LYS A 49 -16.51 -11.46 -17.46
C LYS A 49 -15.69 -12.19 -18.53
N CYS A 50 -15.29 -11.48 -19.59
CA CYS A 50 -14.66 -12.09 -20.76
C CYS A 50 -13.17 -12.39 -20.54
N TYR A 51 -12.47 -11.56 -19.76
CA TYR A 51 -11.01 -11.62 -19.66
C TYR A 51 -10.48 -11.90 -18.25
N SER A 52 -11.34 -12.08 -17.23
CA SER A 52 -10.86 -12.47 -15.90
C SER A 52 -10.57 -13.96 -15.80
N ALA A 53 -9.38 -14.30 -15.32
CA ALA A 53 -9.06 -15.65 -14.88
C ALA A 53 -9.70 -15.94 -13.51
N LYS A 54 -10.90 -16.53 -13.51
CA LYS A 54 -11.75 -16.75 -12.30
C LYS A 54 -11.00 -17.33 -11.09
N PHE A 55 -10.06 -18.25 -11.30
CA PHE A 55 -9.29 -18.89 -10.22
C PHE A 55 -8.24 -17.95 -9.58
N MET A 56 -7.51 -17.19 -10.39
CA MET A 56 -6.49 -16.25 -9.88
C MET A 56 -7.13 -15.07 -9.13
N THR A 57 -8.29 -14.61 -9.59
CA THR A 57 -9.03 -13.50 -8.96
C THR A 57 -9.58 -13.86 -7.59
N TRP A 58 -9.97 -15.12 -7.38
CA TRP A 58 -10.45 -15.62 -6.09
C TRP A 58 -9.31 -15.71 -5.06
N ALA A 59 -8.15 -16.28 -5.46
CA ALA A 59 -7.00 -16.44 -4.59
C ALA A 59 -6.41 -15.09 -4.11
N ALA A 60 -6.44 -14.05 -4.96
CA ALA A 60 -5.98 -12.71 -4.62
C ALA A 60 -7.00 -11.86 -3.82
N LYS A 61 -8.21 -12.41 -3.60
CA LYS A 61 -9.36 -11.74 -2.95
C LYS A 61 -9.54 -10.29 -3.42
N GLY A 62 -9.32 -10.06 -4.72
CA GLY A 62 -9.32 -8.70 -5.26
C GLY A 62 -10.72 -8.07 -5.20
N THR A 63 -11.78 -8.88 -5.27
CA THR A 63 -13.17 -8.42 -5.14
C THR A 63 -13.47 -7.82 -3.77
N GLU A 64 -13.03 -8.45 -2.68
CA GLU A 64 -13.24 -7.93 -1.33
C GLU A 64 -12.50 -6.62 -1.11
N ARG A 65 -11.26 -6.53 -1.61
CA ARG A 65 -10.47 -5.29 -1.55
C ARG A 65 -11.08 -4.18 -2.38
N GLU A 66 -11.52 -4.48 -3.61
CA GLU A 66 -12.22 -3.51 -4.46
C GLU A 66 -13.51 -3.01 -3.81
N LYS A 67 -14.30 -3.91 -3.20
CA LYS A 67 -15.51 -3.55 -2.47
C LYS A 67 -15.18 -2.64 -1.28
N ARG A 68 -14.15 -2.98 -0.49
CA ARG A 68 -13.72 -2.20 0.66
C ARG A 68 -13.21 -0.81 0.25
N SER A 69 -12.32 -0.72 -0.73
CA SER A 69 -11.78 0.57 -1.17
C SER A 69 -12.86 1.46 -1.77
N ARG A 70 -13.78 0.92 -2.58
CA ARG A 70 -14.92 1.68 -3.10
C ARG A 70 -15.84 2.17 -1.98
N ALA A 71 -16.14 1.35 -0.99
CA ALA A 71 -16.94 1.77 0.16
C ALA A 71 -16.28 2.93 0.91
N LEU A 72 -14.97 2.86 1.16
CA LEU A 72 -14.23 3.94 1.84
C LEU A 72 -14.21 5.24 1.02
N LEU A 73 -14.09 5.14 -0.31
CA LEU A 73 -14.15 6.30 -1.20
C LEU A 73 -15.56 6.93 -1.19
N SER A 74 -16.62 6.12 -1.31
CA SER A 74 -18.01 6.61 -1.37
C SER A 74 -18.53 7.17 -0.04
N GLN A 75 -18.00 6.73 1.11
CA GLN A 75 -18.40 7.28 2.42
C GLN A 75 -17.97 8.74 2.61
N ARG A 76 -16.96 9.21 1.87
CA ARG A 76 -16.42 10.55 1.99
C ARG A 76 -17.23 11.51 1.11
N LYS A 77 -18.26 12.13 1.69
CA LYS A 77 -19.15 13.12 1.02
C LYS A 77 -18.46 14.46 0.66
N LYS A 78 -17.18 14.64 0.98
CA LYS A 78 -16.38 15.85 0.73
C LYS A 78 -15.29 15.54 -0.29
N ARG A 79 -14.64 16.59 -0.82
CA ARG A 79 -13.42 16.44 -1.63
C ARG A 79 -12.37 15.63 -0.87
N LEU A 80 -12.02 14.46 -1.39
CA LEU A 80 -10.98 13.59 -0.84
C LEU A 80 -9.65 14.33 -0.73
N THR A 81 -8.95 14.13 0.39
CA THR A 81 -7.64 14.72 0.68
C THR A 81 -6.54 13.67 0.55
N THR A 82 -5.28 14.12 0.45
CA THR A 82 -4.09 13.24 0.53
C THR A 82 -4.15 12.32 1.76
N LYS A 83 -4.57 12.87 2.91
CA LYS A 83 -4.73 12.12 4.16
C LYS A 83 -5.80 11.03 4.06
N ASP A 84 -6.90 11.27 3.33
CA ASP A 84 -7.92 10.24 3.11
C ASP A 84 -7.34 9.05 2.32
N PHE A 85 -6.57 9.30 1.26
CA PHE A 85 -5.92 8.23 0.48
C PHE A 85 -4.86 7.47 1.30
N ILE A 86 -4.05 8.16 2.09
CA ILE A 86 -3.10 7.52 3.02
C ILE A 86 -3.85 6.57 3.98
N ASN A 87 -4.95 7.03 4.57
CA ASN A 87 -5.74 6.21 5.50
C ASN A 87 -6.40 5.00 4.81
N ILE A 88 -6.87 5.15 3.58
CA ILE A 88 -7.41 4.03 2.79
C ILE A 88 -6.34 2.96 2.56
N LEU A 89 -5.09 3.36 2.24
CA LEU A 89 -3.99 2.41 2.05
C LEU A 89 -3.59 1.67 3.34
N ARG A 90 -3.91 2.25 4.51
CA ARG A 90 -3.68 1.65 5.83
C ARG A 90 -4.78 0.71 6.30
N ASP A 91 -5.92 0.65 5.60
CA ASP A 91 -7.12 -0.03 6.09
C ASP A 91 -6.94 -1.55 6.23
N HIS A 92 -7.41 -2.05 7.39
CA HIS A 92 -7.46 -3.47 7.74
C HIS A 92 -8.90 -4.00 7.87
N GLY A 93 -9.89 -3.29 7.32
CA GLY A 93 -11.31 -3.60 7.47
C GLY A 93 -11.88 -3.16 8.81
N GLU A 94 -13.06 -3.68 9.14
CA GLU A 94 -13.88 -3.23 10.29
C GLU A 94 -13.67 -4.08 11.56
N ASN A 95 -12.90 -5.16 11.45
CA ASN A 95 -12.65 -6.03 12.59
C ASN A 95 -11.65 -5.39 13.56
N SER A 96 -12.15 -4.90 14.69
CA SER A 96 -11.33 -4.30 15.76
C SER A 96 -10.32 -5.26 16.40
N GLN A 97 -10.50 -6.57 16.23
CA GLN A 97 -9.58 -7.62 16.69
C GLN A 97 -8.63 -8.10 15.59
N TRP A 98 -8.59 -7.40 14.44
CA TRP A 98 -7.67 -7.75 13.36
C TRP A 98 -6.22 -7.67 13.84
N THR A 99 -5.45 -8.69 13.49
CA THR A 99 -4.00 -8.76 13.69
C THR A 99 -3.36 -9.45 12.47
N PRO A 100 -2.08 -9.20 12.17
CA PRO A 100 -1.42 -9.85 11.03
C PRO A 100 -1.54 -11.39 11.04
N ASN A 101 -1.53 -12.02 12.22
CA ASN A 101 -1.60 -13.49 12.35
C ASN A 101 -3.04 -14.06 12.42
N ARG A 102 -4.06 -13.29 12.85
CA ARG A 102 -5.44 -13.81 13.01
C ARG A 102 -6.48 -13.20 12.08
N GLY A 103 -6.19 -12.05 11.48
CA GLY A 103 -7.15 -11.30 10.68
C GLY A 103 -7.60 -12.03 9.40
N PRO A 104 -8.86 -11.85 8.95
CA PRO A 104 -9.33 -12.41 7.70
C PRO A 104 -8.41 -11.98 6.54
N GLY A 105 -8.14 -12.92 5.62
CA GLY A 105 -7.31 -12.61 4.46
C GLY A 105 -7.92 -11.50 3.58
N ALA A 106 -7.03 -10.63 3.08
CA ALA A 106 -7.22 -9.54 2.10
C ALA A 106 -7.88 -8.24 2.58
N THR A 107 -7.18 -7.58 3.50
CA THR A 107 -7.25 -6.15 3.78
C THR A 107 -6.61 -5.31 2.67
N LEU A 108 -6.81 -3.98 2.68
CA LEU A 108 -6.12 -3.09 1.73
C LEU A 108 -4.63 -3.01 2.04
N CYS A 109 -4.25 -2.80 3.30
CA CYS A 109 -2.90 -3.00 3.77
C CYS A 109 -2.64 -4.51 3.93
N LEU A 110 -1.91 -5.12 3.00
CA LEU A 110 -1.70 -6.57 2.97
C LEU A 110 -0.58 -6.99 3.91
N HIS A 111 -0.90 -7.96 4.79
CA HIS A 111 0.07 -8.64 5.64
C HIS A 111 0.20 -10.10 5.25
N ALA A 112 1.41 -10.50 4.88
CA ALA A 112 1.76 -11.88 4.64
C ALA A 112 1.74 -12.67 5.97
N ALA A 113 1.29 -13.91 5.90
CA ALA A 113 1.08 -14.73 7.10
C ALA A 113 1.41 -16.21 6.89
N ASN A 114 1.27 -16.73 5.67
CA ASN A 114 1.59 -18.13 5.39
C ASN A 114 1.81 -18.39 3.90
N LYS A 115 2.50 -19.50 3.61
CA LYS A 115 2.82 -19.95 2.25
C LYS A 115 1.62 -20.51 1.48
N LEU A 116 0.40 -20.61 2.01
CA LEU A 116 -0.68 -21.27 1.26
C LEU A 116 -1.73 -20.27 0.76
N PHE A 117 -2.24 -19.43 1.66
CA PHE A 117 -3.37 -18.54 1.40
C PHE A 117 -3.05 -17.05 1.59
N ARG A 118 -1.92 -16.69 2.22
CA ARG A 118 -1.55 -15.29 2.54
C ARG A 118 -0.06 -15.03 2.30
N ARG A 119 0.36 -15.13 1.03
CA ARG A 119 1.77 -14.98 0.59
C ARG A 119 2.17 -13.54 0.27
N THR A 120 1.21 -12.65 0.07
CA THR A 120 1.44 -11.29 -0.43
C THR A 120 1.54 -10.28 0.71
N GLN A 121 2.43 -9.31 0.55
CA GLN A 121 2.72 -8.21 1.48
C GLN A 121 2.61 -6.89 0.73
N THR A 122 2.12 -5.82 1.37
CA THR A 122 2.32 -4.46 0.86
C THR A 122 3.78 -4.07 1.06
N VAL A 123 4.54 -3.89 -0.02
CA VAL A 123 6.00 -3.62 0.04
C VAL A 123 6.36 -2.15 -0.10
N CYS A 124 5.42 -1.32 -0.57
CA CYS A 124 5.53 0.12 -0.71
C CYS A 124 4.12 0.69 -0.92
N SER A 125 3.90 1.95 -0.58
CA SER A 125 2.67 2.68 -0.86
C SER A 125 2.99 4.09 -1.33
N LEU A 126 2.25 4.55 -2.34
CA LEU A 126 2.43 5.84 -2.98
C LEU A 126 1.08 6.56 -3.02
N VAL A 127 1.07 7.83 -2.65
CA VAL A 127 -0.07 8.75 -2.86
C VAL A 127 0.43 9.93 -3.66
N THR A 128 -0.25 10.22 -4.77
CA THR A 128 0.08 11.33 -5.66
C THR A 128 -1.11 12.27 -5.78
N LYS A 129 -0.87 13.57 -5.64
CA LYS A 129 -1.87 14.61 -5.87
C LYS A 129 -1.37 15.51 -7.00
N ILE A 130 -2.14 15.59 -8.08
CA ILE A 130 -1.79 16.34 -9.29
C ILE A 130 -3.00 17.23 -9.63
N GLY A 131 -2.77 18.52 -9.83
CA GLY A 131 -3.80 19.47 -10.25
C GLY A 131 -3.26 20.89 -10.35
N GLU A 132 -4.16 21.87 -10.45
CA GLU A 132 -3.81 23.30 -10.55
C GLU A 132 -2.93 23.79 -9.38
N GLY A 133 -3.14 23.22 -8.18
CA GLY A 133 -2.35 23.54 -6.99
C GLY A 133 -0.97 22.88 -6.93
N GLY A 134 -0.53 22.17 -7.97
CA GLY A 134 0.79 21.55 -8.04
C GLY A 134 0.78 20.02 -8.07
N GLN A 135 1.98 19.44 -8.00
CA GLN A 135 2.22 18.00 -8.04
C GLN A 135 2.94 17.57 -6.76
N PHE A 136 2.35 16.63 -6.04
CA PHE A 136 2.83 16.15 -4.75
C PHE A 136 2.91 14.63 -4.77
N PHE A 137 4.07 14.10 -4.39
CA PHE A 137 4.36 12.66 -4.44
C PHE A 137 4.81 12.20 -3.06
N TYR A 138 4.03 11.35 -2.41
CA TYR A 138 4.31 10.83 -1.07
C TYR A 138 4.47 9.32 -1.12
N THR A 139 5.54 8.79 -0.54
CA THR A 139 5.80 7.35 -0.49
C THR A 139 6.11 6.91 0.93
N THR A 140 5.78 5.66 1.26
CA THR A 140 6.32 5.02 2.46
C THR A 140 7.79 4.64 2.30
N GLY A 141 8.24 4.37 1.05
CA GLY A 141 9.57 3.83 0.77
C GLY A 141 9.88 2.50 1.48
N ALA A 142 8.84 1.85 2.03
CA ALA A 142 8.94 0.73 2.95
C ALA A 142 7.62 -0.07 2.96
N SER A 143 7.70 -1.31 3.45
CA SER A 143 6.54 -2.19 3.60
C SER A 143 5.47 -1.60 4.54
N ASN A 144 4.21 -2.01 4.32
CA ASN A 144 3.06 -1.80 5.19
C ASN A 144 2.85 -0.35 5.66
N PRO A 145 2.02 0.45 4.97
CA PRO A 145 1.77 1.84 5.34
C PRO A 145 1.19 2.01 6.74
N CYS A 146 0.61 0.97 7.34
CA CYS A 146 0.04 1.02 8.69
C CYS A 146 1.07 1.17 9.82
N ILE A 147 2.37 1.05 9.54
CA ILE A 147 3.45 1.35 10.50
C ILE A 147 4.64 2.05 9.84
N SER A 148 4.44 2.60 8.65
CA SER A 148 5.47 3.29 7.88
C SER A 148 5.04 4.72 7.59
N PRO A 149 5.89 5.73 7.91
CA PRO A 149 5.59 7.12 7.60
C PRO A 149 5.67 7.36 6.09
N PHE A 150 4.73 8.16 5.56
CA PHE A 150 4.82 8.74 4.23
C PHE A 150 5.71 9.97 4.26
N PHE A 151 6.67 10.06 3.35
CA PHE A 151 7.51 11.24 3.12
C PHE A 151 7.42 11.67 1.65
N SER A 152 7.77 12.92 1.35
CA SER A 152 7.82 13.39 -0.04
C SER A 152 9.00 12.75 -0.78
N VAL A 153 8.71 12.04 -1.88
CA VAL A 153 9.74 11.31 -2.63
C VAL A 153 10.54 12.21 -3.58
N PHE A 154 9.87 13.12 -4.26
CA PHE A 154 10.48 14.13 -5.12
C PHE A 154 9.48 15.26 -5.38
N SER A 155 9.99 16.34 -5.96
CA SER A 155 9.29 17.51 -6.47
C SER A 155 9.88 17.84 -7.86
N PRO A 156 9.23 18.68 -8.69
CA PRO A 156 9.89 19.21 -9.87
C PRO A 156 11.30 19.74 -9.54
N ASP A 157 12.27 19.40 -10.40
CA ASP A 157 13.68 19.76 -10.27
C ASP A 157 14.44 19.17 -9.06
N THR A 158 13.88 18.14 -8.40
CA THR A 158 14.60 17.36 -7.38
C THR A 158 14.77 15.90 -7.78
N THR A 159 15.58 15.19 -7.00
CA THR A 159 15.76 13.73 -7.07
C THR A 159 15.23 13.07 -5.80
N VAL A 160 15.19 11.74 -5.79
CA VAL A 160 14.87 10.96 -4.59
C VAL A 160 15.80 11.32 -3.42
N PRO A 161 15.41 11.09 -2.14
CA PRO A 161 16.25 11.46 -1.02
C PRO A 161 17.64 10.81 -1.08
N LYS A 162 18.70 11.59 -0.88
CA LYS A 162 20.11 11.13 -1.02
C LYS A 162 20.45 9.92 -0.16
N GLU A 163 19.83 9.83 1.02
CA GLU A 163 20.05 8.78 2.01
C GLU A 163 19.13 7.56 1.81
N TYR A 164 18.16 7.64 0.88
CA TYR A 164 17.40 6.47 0.46
C TYR A 164 18.30 5.60 -0.42
N LYS A 165 18.99 4.64 0.20
CA LYS A 165 19.92 3.72 -0.49
C LYS A 165 19.20 2.47 -0.98
N GLU A 166 19.59 2.04 -2.18
CA GLU A 166 19.12 0.78 -2.75
C GLU A 166 19.46 -0.40 -1.83
N GLY A 167 18.54 -1.36 -1.78
CA GLY A 167 18.72 -2.64 -1.10
C GLY A 167 18.92 -3.77 -2.10
N ASN A 168 19.33 -4.93 -1.61
CA ASN A 168 19.46 -6.16 -2.40
C ASN A 168 18.47 -7.22 -1.91
N ALA A 169 18.60 -8.47 -2.38
CA ALA A 169 17.78 -9.59 -1.91
C ALA A 169 17.99 -9.95 -0.43
N ASP A 170 19.17 -9.62 0.10
CA ASP A 170 19.56 -9.84 1.48
C ASP A 170 19.51 -8.55 2.29
N TYR A 171 19.33 -8.70 3.60
CA TYR A 171 19.26 -7.61 4.55
C TYR A 171 20.48 -6.70 4.46
N ASN A 172 20.21 -5.40 4.37
CA ASN A 172 21.24 -4.36 4.40
C ASN A 172 20.75 -3.21 5.27
N GLN A 173 21.41 -2.97 6.41
CA GLN A 173 21.06 -1.90 7.35
C GLN A 173 21.14 -0.49 6.75
N ILE A 174 21.93 -0.27 5.70
CA ILE A 174 22.05 1.03 5.03
C ILE A 174 20.77 1.33 4.22
N SER A 175 20.07 0.29 3.75
CA SER A 175 18.83 0.41 3.01
C SER A 175 17.66 0.65 3.95
N TYR A 176 17.03 1.82 3.80
CA TYR A 176 15.84 2.19 4.58
C TYR A 176 14.70 1.19 4.45
N TRP A 177 14.52 0.59 3.26
CA TRP A 177 13.52 -0.45 3.06
C TRP A 177 13.78 -1.66 3.96
N TRP A 178 15.02 -2.15 4.00
CA TRP A 178 15.40 -3.30 4.83
C TRP A 178 15.39 -3.00 6.33
N GLU A 179 15.83 -1.81 6.73
CA GLU A 179 15.74 -1.34 8.11
C GLU A 179 14.28 -1.30 8.59
N SER A 180 13.40 -0.71 7.79
CA SER A 180 11.96 -0.66 8.05
C SER A 180 11.34 -2.05 8.07
N GLU A 181 11.70 -2.92 7.12
CA GLU A 181 11.22 -4.30 7.05
C GLU A 181 11.67 -5.13 8.27
N ARG A 182 12.90 -4.93 8.75
CA ARG A 182 13.38 -5.58 9.99
C ARG A 182 12.51 -5.17 11.17
N PHE A 183 12.24 -3.89 11.35
CA PHE A 183 11.37 -3.42 12.44
C PHE A 183 9.92 -3.84 12.26
N HIS A 184 9.40 -3.88 11.03
CA HIS A 184 8.09 -4.44 10.72
C HIS A 184 7.98 -5.88 11.20
N ARG A 185 8.93 -6.75 10.80
CA ARG A 185 8.91 -8.17 11.17
C ARG A 185 9.05 -8.38 12.66
N LYS A 186 9.82 -7.53 13.35
CA LYS A 186 9.91 -7.52 14.80
C LYS A 186 8.59 -7.09 15.46
N ALA A 187 7.95 -6.05 14.93
CA ALA A 187 6.65 -5.58 15.40
C ALA A 187 5.54 -6.62 15.23
N LEU A 188 5.67 -7.58 14.32
CA LEU A 188 4.70 -8.67 14.22
C LEU A 188 4.54 -9.47 15.52
N LEU A 189 5.56 -9.49 16.39
CA LEU A 189 5.51 -10.14 17.71
C LEU A 189 4.56 -9.45 18.71
N ASN A 190 4.21 -8.19 18.45
CA ASN A 190 3.45 -7.32 19.36
C ASN A 190 2.71 -6.21 18.58
N PHE A 191 2.13 -6.58 17.44
CA PHE A 191 1.71 -5.64 16.40
C PHE A 191 0.78 -4.53 16.88
N ASN A 192 -0.24 -4.88 17.68
CA ASN A 192 -1.20 -3.88 18.17
C ASN A 192 -0.52 -2.88 19.11
N SER A 193 0.33 -3.36 20.03
CA SER A 193 1.11 -2.49 20.93
C SER A 193 2.07 -1.60 20.15
N ALA A 194 2.77 -2.17 19.16
CA ALA A 194 3.65 -1.42 18.27
C ALA A 194 2.88 -0.34 17.49
N GLN A 195 1.69 -0.67 16.98
CA GLN A 195 0.85 0.26 16.24
C GLN A 195 0.37 1.43 17.14
N VAL A 196 -0.03 1.14 18.38
CA VAL A 196 -0.44 2.18 19.35
C VAL A 196 0.69 3.18 19.63
N GLU A 197 1.94 2.71 19.75
CA GLU A 197 3.08 3.60 20.00
C GLU A 197 3.48 4.45 18.79
N ILE A 198 3.51 3.85 17.59
CA ILE A 198 4.04 4.52 16.40
C ILE A 198 3.02 5.43 15.71
N GLN A 199 1.73 5.10 15.76
CA GLN A 199 0.71 5.81 14.97
C GLN A 199 0.63 7.31 15.27
N PRO A 200 0.66 7.77 16.53
CA PRO A 200 0.67 9.21 16.82
C PRO A 200 1.89 9.93 16.24
N LEU A 201 3.07 9.29 16.26
CA LEU A 201 4.30 9.87 15.71
C LEU A 201 4.20 10.04 14.19
N ILE A 202 3.69 9.01 13.51
CA ILE A 202 3.46 9.03 12.06
C ILE A 202 2.44 10.08 11.68
N ILE A 203 1.28 10.11 12.34
CA ILE A 203 0.18 11.03 12.02
C ILE A 203 0.62 12.48 12.20
N ASN A 204 1.27 12.81 13.32
CA ASN A 204 1.74 14.16 13.58
C ASN A 204 2.78 14.61 12.53
N TYR A 205 3.73 13.74 12.18
CA TYR A 205 4.71 14.01 11.15
C TYR A 205 4.06 14.22 9.78
N GLU A 206 3.13 13.35 9.39
CA GLU A 206 2.45 13.43 8.10
C GLU A 206 1.58 14.66 7.97
N GLU A 207 0.83 15.02 9.02
CA GLU A 207 0.04 16.25 9.05
C GLU A 207 0.92 17.49 8.88
N GLU A 208 2.05 17.54 9.58
CA GLU A 208 3.00 18.64 9.48
C GLU A 208 3.56 18.77 8.07
N ILE A 209 4.09 17.69 7.48
CA ILE A 209 4.70 17.77 6.15
C ILE A 209 3.64 18.03 5.08
N ILE A 210 2.47 17.38 5.13
CA ILE A 210 1.43 17.55 4.12
C ILE A 210 0.93 18.99 4.14
N SER A 211 0.68 19.55 5.33
CA SER A 211 0.29 20.95 5.48
C SER A 211 1.39 21.90 4.99
N SER A 212 2.65 21.64 5.34
CA SER A 212 3.79 22.46 4.92
C SER A 212 4.03 22.43 3.42
N ILE A 213 3.78 21.29 2.76
CA ILE A 213 4.08 21.08 1.35
C ILE A 213 2.91 21.58 0.48
N GLU A 214 1.68 21.17 0.80
CA GLU A 214 0.52 21.45 -0.05
C GLU A 214 -0.03 22.87 0.10
N ASN A 215 0.31 23.58 1.17
CA ASN A 215 -0.04 25.00 1.36
C ASN A 215 1.11 25.95 0.96
N SER A 216 2.25 25.41 0.49
CA SER A 216 3.38 26.22 0.03
C SER A 216 3.13 26.78 -1.36
N LEU A 217 3.57 28.03 -1.59
CA LEU A 217 3.59 28.64 -2.92
C LEU A 217 4.81 28.22 -3.75
N SER A 218 5.84 27.65 -3.11
CA SER A 218 7.06 27.19 -3.76
C SER A 218 7.16 25.67 -3.79
N THR A 219 7.79 25.17 -4.86
CA THR A 219 8.18 23.76 -4.98
C THR A 219 9.23 23.40 -3.93
N LEU A 220 9.29 22.13 -3.55
CA LEU A 220 10.31 21.67 -2.62
C LEU A 220 11.66 21.65 -3.29
N ASN A 221 12.68 22.13 -2.58
CA ASN A 221 14.07 21.93 -2.99
C ASN A 221 14.62 20.60 -2.43
N GLN A 222 15.76 20.16 -2.95
CA GLN A 222 16.40 18.91 -2.53
C GLN A 222 16.70 18.84 -1.02
N LYS A 223 17.01 19.98 -0.38
CA LYS A 223 17.27 20.04 1.08
C LYS A 223 16.01 19.70 1.88
N GLN A 224 14.83 20.15 1.44
CA GLN A 224 13.56 19.81 2.06
C GLN A 224 13.21 18.33 1.86
N ILE A 225 13.36 17.80 0.62
CA ILE A 225 13.14 16.37 0.33
C ILE A 225 14.00 15.49 1.25
N ASN A 226 15.31 15.77 1.33
CA ASN A 226 16.21 15.05 2.22
C ASN A 226 15.81 15.18 3.69
N LYS A 227 15.43 16.39 4.15
CA LYS A 227 15.00 16.64 5.53
C LYS A 227 13.77 15.82 5.91
N TYR A 228 12.75 15.77 5.06
CA TYR A 228 11.54 15.00 5.34
C TYR A 228 11.86 13.51 5.43
N PHE A 229 12.67 12.98 4.51
CA PHE A 229 13.11 11.59 4.57
C PHE A 229 13.90 11.26 5.84
N ILE A 230 14.88 12.08 6.23
CA ILE A 230 15.66 11.88 7.47
C ILE A 230 14.75 11.79 8.69
N ARG A 231 13.72 12.64 8.76
CA ARG A 231 12.74 12.60 9.85
C ARG A 231 11.89 11.32 9.83
N ALA A 232 11.45 10.87 8.66
CA ALA A 232 10.71 9.61 8.51
C ALA A 232 11.57 8.42 8.98
N ARG A 233 12.84 8.36 8.54
CA ARG A 233 13.81 7.35 8.98
C ARG A 233 14.04 7.40 10.50
N ALA A 234 14.23 8.59 11.07
CA ALA A 234 14.42 8.75 12.50
C ALA A 234 13.21 8.30 13.33
N ILE A 235 11.98 8.51 12.84
CA ILE A 235 10.78 7.93 13.47
C ILE A 235 10.93 6.41 13.50
N VAL A 236 11.21 5.80 12.34
CA VAL A 236 11.34 4.35 12.17
C VAL A 236 12.39 3.74 13.12
N GLU A 237 13.58 4.33 13.16
CA GLU A 237 14.67 3.89 14.03
C GLU A 237 14.32 4.03 15.52
N ASN A 238 13.75 5.17 15.92
CA ASN A 238 13.43 5.47 17.33
C ASN A 238 12.38 4.51 17.88
N TRP A 239 11.25 4.30 17.19
CA TRP A 239 10.24 3.35 17.68
C TRP A 239 10.74 1.90 17.53
N GLY A 240 11.43 1.57 16.44
CA GLY A 240 11.92 0.22 16.17
C GLY A 240 12.90 -0.29 17.24
N SER A 241 13.70 0.62 17.80
CA SER A 241 14.60 0.34 18.93
C SER A 241 13.87 -0.05 20.22
N LYS A 242 12.60 0.35 20.39
CA LYS A 242 11.80 0.11 21.60
C LYS A 242 11.00 -1.19 21.56
N LEU A 243 10.92 -1.83 20.38
CA LEU A 243 10.10 -3.03 20.15
C LEU A 243 10.40 -4.21 21.08
N ASP A 244 11.62 -4.36 21.59
CA ASP A 244 11.97 -5.44 22.53
C ASP A 244 11.33 -5.26 23.91
N ARG A 245 10.91 -4.04 24.25
CA ARG A 245 10.28 -3.72 25.54
C ARG A 245 8.79 -4.03 25.55
N LEU A 246 8.21 -4.25 24.38
CA LEU A 246 6.79 -4.51 24.21
C LEU A 246 6.47 -5.99 24.49
N PRO A 247 5.36 -6.28 25.17
CA PRO A 247 4.99 -7.64 25.53
C PRO A 247 4.74 -8.48 24.27
N SER A 248 5.43 -9.62 24.16
CA SER A 248 5.24 -10.54 23.03
C SER A 248 3.90 -11.27 23.15
N VAL A 249 3.22 -11.45 22.01
CA VAL A 249 1.99 -12.23 21.93
C VAL A 249 2.22 -13.60 21.28
N ASN A 250 1.39 -14.58 21.63
CA ASN A 250 1.42 -15.88 20.96
C ASN A 250 0.88 -15.76 19.53
N LEU A 251 1.78 -15.84 18.54
CA LEU A 251 1.45 -15.73 17.13
C LEU A 251 0.96 -17.03 16.49
N GLY A 252 1.12 -18.17 17.17
CA GLY A 252 0.89 -19.50 16.64
C GLY A 252 2.05 -20.01 15.78
N TRP A 253 2.28 -21.33 15.81
CA TRP A 253 3.45 -21.96 15.21
C TRP A 253 3.61 -21.69 13.71
N GLY A 254 2.53 -21.74 12.93
CA GLY A 254 2.58 -21.56 11.48
C GLY A 254 3.05 -20.16 11.06
N PHE A 255 2.54 -19.12 11.72
CA PHE A 255 2.92 -17.72 11.44
C PHE A 255 4.37 -17.45 11.89
N SER A 256 4.75 -17.92 13.08
CA SER A 256 6.12 -17.80 13.56
C SER A 256 7.12 -18.57 12.69
N HIS A 257 6.77 -19.77 12.21
CA HIS A 257 7.62 -20.53 11.28
C HIS A 257 7.77 -19.81 9.93
N TYR A 258 6.67 -19.27 9.40
CA TYR A 258 6.67 -18.49 8.15
C TYR A 258 7.70 -17.35 8.20
N TRP A 259 7.59 -16.46 9.20
CA TRP A 259 8.49 -15.30 9.29
C TRP A 259 9.91 -15.66 9.71
N ARG A 260 10.13 -16.67 10.56
CA ARG A 260 11.47 -17.20 10.83
C ARG A 260 12.17 -17.68 9.57
N GLY A 261 11.45 -18.34 8.67
CA GLY A 261 11.98 -18.78 7.38
C GLY A 261 12.45 -17.62 6.49
N TYR A 262 11.66 -16.55 6.38
CA TYR A 262 12.06 -15.36 5.63
C TYR A 262 13.18 -14.58 6.31
N ASN A 263 13.20 -14.50 7.63
CA ASN A 263 14.27 -13.85 8.35
C ASN A 263 15.61 -14.56 8.14
N LYS A 264 15.63 -15.91 8.20
CA LYS A 264 16.83 -16.70 7.86
C LYS A 264 17.22 -16.52 6.40
N ARG A 265 16.25 -16.57 5.47
CA ARG A 265 16.51 -16.42 4.04
C ARG A 265 17.14 -15.08 3.68
N ASN A 266 16.75 -14.01 4.38
CA ASN A 266 17.21 -12.66 4.10
C ASN A 266 18.35 -12.21 5.03
N GLY A 267 18.86 -13.05 5.94
CA GLY A 267 19.94 -12.65 6.86
C GLY A 267 19.57 -11.56 7.88
N ILE A 268 18.31 -11.54 8.35
CA ILE A 268 17.87 -10.61 9.43
C ILE A 268 18.17 -11.18 10.83
N ILE A 269 18.33 -12.50 10.94
CA ILE A 269 18.70 -13.25 12.16
C ILE A 269 20.11 -13.78 11.98
#